data_AF-A0A6N3BSL7-F1
#
_entry.id   AF-A0A6N3BSL7-F1
#
_cell.length_a   1.000
_cell.length_b   1.000
_cell.length_c   1.000
_cell.angle_alpha   90.00
_cell.angle_beta   90.00
_cell.angle_gamma   90.00
#
_symmetry.space_group_name_H-M   'P 1'
#
loop_
_entity.id
_entity.type
_entity.pdbx_description
1 polymer ?
#
loop_
_entity_poly.entity_id
_entity_poly.type
_entity_poly.pdbx_seq_one_letter_code
_entity_poly.pdbx_strand_id
1 'polypeptide(L)'
;MEHINGFKAAVAAVLGGLTALWGWFGWLVLAWLLCMALDYGTGTAAALRKGEWSSKVARDGLWHKLGAVVAVLVAAILDGVIGLILANIPALELPFRYEVFVSVLVLVWYIMTELGSIVENVGALGAPVPAWLRKAIAALESTVDGAGDKLGGDQNEEK
;
A
#
# COMPACT_ATOMS: atom_id res chain seq x y z
N MET A 1 8.19 37.07 9.54
CA MET A 1 7.64 36.92 8.17
C MET A 1 8.67 36.26 7.25
N GLU A 2 9.88 36.81 7.14
CA GLU A 2 10.95 36.23 6.29
C GLU A 2 11.35 34.80 6.66
N HIS A 3 11.55 34.49 7.95
CA HIS A 3 11.88 33.12 8.37
C HIS A 3 10.77 32.09 8.04
N ILE A 4 9.50 32.51 8.10
CA ILE A 4 8.36 31.66 7.76
C ILE A 4 8.33 31.43 6.24
N ASN A 5 8.60 32.46 5.45
CA ASN A 5 8.64 32.35 3.99
C ASN A 5 9.85 31.54 3.51
N GLY A 6 11.02 31.73 4.13
CA GLY A 6 12.21 30.92 3.86
C GLY A 6 12.01 29.45 4.21
N PHE A 7 11.40 29.16 5.36
CA PHE A 7 11.04 27.79 5.73
C PHE A 7 10.04 27.16 4.75
N LYS A 8 8.98 27.88 4.38
CA LYS A 8 8.01 27.41 3.38
C LYS A 8 8.66 27.16 2.01
N ALA A 9 9.56 28.05 1.58
CA ALA A 9 10.29 27.89 0.32
C ALA A 9 11.21 26.67 0.35
N ALA A 10 11.91 26.43 1.46
CA ALA A 10 12.75 25.24 1.64
C ALA A 10 11.91 23.96 1.58
N VAL A 11 10.78 23.90 2.30
CA VAL A 11 9.86 22.76 2.25
C VAL A 11 9.32 22.55 0.84
N ALA A 12 8.88 23.61 0.15
CA ALA A 12 8.38 23.54 -1.22
C ALA A 12 9.47 23.05 -2.21
N ALA A 13 10.71 23.52 -2.07
CA ALA A 13 11.82 23.09 -2.90
C ALA A 13 12.15 21.60 -2.70
N VAL A 14 12.12 21.13 -1.45
CA VAL A 14 12.33 19.70 -1.14
C VAL A 14 11.20 18.85 -1.72
N LEU A 15 9.94 19.18 -1.43
CA LEU A 15 8.79 18.41 -1.94
C LEU A 15 8.72 18.44 -3.48
N GLY A 16 9.02 19.60 -4.08
CA GLY A 16 9.11 19.75 -5.53
C GLY A 16 10.23 18.91 -6.13
N GLY A 17 11.42 18.91 -5.51
CA GLY A 17 12.57 18.10 -5.92
C GLY A 17 12.29 16.60 -5.82
N LEU A 18 11.65 16.15 -4.74
CA LEU A 18 11.24 14.75 -4.57
C LEU A 18 10.19 14.35 -5.61
N THR A 19 9.21 15.22 -5.87
CA THR A 19 8.21 14.98 -6.93
C THR A 19 8.85 14.93 -8.31
N ALA A 20 9.88 15.74 -8.58
CA ALA A 20 10.63 15.67 -9.83
C ALA A 20 11.47 14.39 -9.95
N LEU A 21 11.95 13.83 -8.83
CA LEU A 21 12.77 12.62 -8.81
C LEU A 21 11.98 11.36 -9.16
N TRP A 22 10.79 11.17 -8.60
CA TRP A 22 10.02 9.92 -8.70
C TRP A 22 8.55 10.10 -9.09
N GLY A 23 8.12 11.32 -9.40
CA GLY A 23 6.76 11.62 -9.83
C GLY A 23 5.70 11.39 -8.77
N TRP A 24 4.46 11.20 -9.22
CA TRP A 24 3.31 10.90 -8.36
C TRP A 24 3.39 9.47 -7.77
N PHE A 25 3.98 8.53 -8.51
CA PHE A 25 4.08 7.13 -8.10
C PHE A 25 4.94 6.95 -6.84
N GLY A 26 6.05 7.68 -6.72
CA GLY A 26 6.87 7.64 -5.51
C GLY A 26 6.10 8.09 -4.26
N TRP A 27 5.16 9.03 -4.38
CA TRP A 27 4.28 9.42 -3.27
C TRP A 27 3.30 8.31 -2.88
N LEU A 28 2.83 7.50 -3.83
CA LEU A 28 2.00 6.34 -3.55
C LEU A 28 2.79 5.27 -2.77
N VAL A 29 4.04 5.02 -3.17
CA VAL A 29 4.96 4.12 -2.43
C VAL A 29 5.22 4.66 -1.01
N LEU A 30 5.46 5.96 -0.85
CA LEU A 30 5.66 6.56 0.47
C LEU A 30 4.42 6.48 1.35
N ALA A 31 3.22 6.67 0.78
CA ALA A 31 1.96 6.52 1.52
C ALA A 31 1.79 5.08 2.03
N TRP A 32 2.11 4.09 1.19
CA TRP A 32 2.12 2.69 1.60
C TRP A 32 3.13 2.40 2.71
N LEU A 33 4.38 2.86 2.57
CA LEU A 33 5.41 2.69 3.61
C LEU A 33 5.02 3.36 4.93
N LEU A 34 4.35 4.51 4.87
CA LEU A 34 3.81 5.19 6.05
C LEU A 34 2.71 4.36 6.71
N CYS A 35 1.78 3.78 5.94
CA CYS A 35 0.76 2.88 6.47
C CYS A 35 1.42 1.67 7.17
N MET A 36 2.37 1.03 6.52
CA MET A 36 3.13 -0.10 7.09
C MET A 36 3.86 0.27 8.39
N ALA A 37 4.42 1.48 8.48
CA ALA A 37 5.07 1.98 9.69
C ALA A 37 4.08 2.27 10.82
N LEU A 38 2.94 2.89 10.51
CA LEU A 38 1.86 3.15 11.45
C LEU A 38 1.24 1.86 11.96
N ASP A 39 1.01 0.90 11.09
CA ASP A 39 0.53 -0.42 11.44
C ASP A 39 1.48 -1.11 12.43
N TYR A 40 2.78 -1.13 12.12
CA TYR A 40 3.78 -1.75 13.00
C TYR A 40 3.81 -1.07 14.38
N GLY A 41 3.78 0.27 14.40
CA GLY A 41 3.79 1.05 15.63
C GLY A 41 2.53 0.84 16.47
N THR A 42 1.35 0.90 15.85
CA THR A 42 0.06 0.73 16.54
C THR A 42 -0.14 -0.71 17.01
N GLY A 43 0.24 -1.71 16.22
CA GLY A 43 0.21 -3.12 16.60
C GLY A 43 1.16 -3.43 17.77
N THR A 44 2.37 -2.87 17.74
CA THR A 44 3.32 -2.99 18.86
C THR A 44 2.76 -2.34 20.12
N ALA A 45 2.20 -1.14 20.02
CA ALA A 45 1.58 -0.44 21.15
C ALA A 45 0.38 -1.23 21.72
N ALA A 46 -0.46 -1.81 20.87
CA ALA A 46 -1.60 -2.63 21.28
C ALA A 46 -1.15 -3.90 22.01
N ALA A 47 -0.12 -4.60 21.52
CA ALA A 47 0.45 -5.78 22.16
C ALA A 47 1.09 -5.46 23.52
N LEU A 48 1.82 -4.34 23.62
CA LEU A 48 2.40 -3.87 24.88
C LEU A 48 1.31 -3.56 25.92
N ARG A 49 0.22 -2.90 25.51
CA ARG A 49 -0.92 -2.59 26.40
C ARG A 49 -1.60 -3.86 26.95
N LYS A 50 -1.64 -4.93 26.16
CA LYS A 50 -2.20 -6.23 26.57
C LYS A 50 -1.23 -7.11 27.36
N GLY A 51 0.06 -6.76 27.42
CA GLY A 51 1.11 -7.58 28.03
C GLY A 51 1.48 -8.82 27.22
N GLU A 52 1.04 -8.90 25.96
CA GLU A 52 1.22 -10.06 25.06
C GLU A 52 2.42 -9.90 24.12
N TRP A 53 3.24 -8.87 24.34
CA TRP A 53 4.37 -8.59 23.47
C TRP A 53 5.40 -9.73 23.49
N SER A 54 5.69 -10.26 22.31
CA SER A 54 6.69 -11.29 22.11
C SER A 54 7.55 -10.97 20.90
N SER A 55 8.88 -11.05 21.07
CA SER A 55 9.85 -10.87 20.00
C SER A 55 9.66 -11.87 18.84
N LYS A 56 8.97 -13.00 19.07
CA LYS A 56 8.61 -13.93 17.99
C LYS A 56 7.54 -13.31 17.09
N VAL A 57 6.45 -12.82 17.69
CA VAL A 57 5.34 -12.17 16.98
C VAL A 57 5.82 -10.93 16.22
N ALA A 58 6.71 -10.13 16.82
CA ALA A 58 7.29 -8.96 16.15
C ALA A 58 8.14 -9.32 14.92
N ARG A 59 8.89 -10.43 14.96
CA ARG A 59 9.68 -10.93 13.81
C ARG A 59 8.79 -11.49 12.72
N ASP A 60 7.76 -12.24 13.09
CA ASP A 60 6.81 -12.80 12.12
C ASP A 60 6.09 -11.67 11.36
N GLY A 61 5.72 -10.59 12.06
CA GLY A 61 5.17 -9.38 11.43
C GLY A 61 6.15 -8.71 10.45
N LEU A 62 7.45 -8.71 10.75
CA LEU A 62 8.47 -8.17 9.84
C LEU A 62 8.66 -9.04 8.59
N TRP A 63 8.61 -10.37 8.72
CA TRP A 63 8.67 -11.28 7.58
C TRP A 63 7.47 -11.11 6.64
N HIS A 64 6.28 -10.88 7.19
CA HIS A 64 5.09 -10.59 6.39
C HIS A 64 5.28 -9.30 5.57
N LYS A 65 5.81 -8.25 6.19
CA LYS A 65 6.11 -6.96 5.54
C LYS A 65 7.18 -7.06 4.48
N LEU A 66 8.22 -7.87 4.72
CA LEU A 66 9.21 -8.18 3.69
C LEU A 66 8.58 -8.89 2.48
N GLY A 67 7.65 -9.82 2.73
CA GLY A 67 6.87 -10.47 1.68
C GLY A 67 6.09 -9.45 0.83
N ALA A 68 5.47 -8.45 1.47
CA ALA A 68 4.77 -7.37 0.77
C ALA A 68 5.71 -6.53 -0.12
N VAL A 69 6.91 -6.21 0.37
CA VAL A 69 7.95 -5.53 -0.44
C VAL A 69 8.33 -6.36 -1.67
N VAL A 70 8.52 -7.67 -1.51
CA VAL A 70 8.83 -8.56 -2.63
C VAL A 70 7.69 -8.58 -3.64
N ALA A 71 6.43 -8.65 -3.20
CA ALA A 71 5.28 -8.62 -4.11
C ALA A 71 5.18 -7.33 -4.92
N VAL A 72 5.44 -6.17 -4.31
CA VAL A 72 5.51 -4.88 -5.02
C VAL A 72 6.65 -4.86 -6.04
N LEU A 73 7.81 -5.44 -5.72
CA LEU A 73 8.91 -5.57 -6.68
C LEU A 73 8.56 -6.48 -7.86
N VAL A 74 7.85 -7.57 -7.61
CA VAL A 74 7.32 -8.44 -8.68
C VAL A 74 6.37 -7.68 -9.60
N ALA A 75 5.47 -6.88 -9.03
CA ALA A 75 4.56 -6.01 -9.79
C ALA A 75 5.32 -4.99 -10.64
N ALA A 76 6.37 -4.37 -10.09
CA ALA A 76 7.21 -3.41 -10.81
C ALA A 76 7.99 -4.06 -11.96
N ILE A 77 8.48 -5.29 -11.77
CA ILE A 77 9.10 -6.07 -12.85
C ILE A 77 8.06 -6.35 -13.95
N LEU A 78 6.83 -6.71 -13.59
CA LEU A 78 5.77 -6.98 -14.55
C LEU A 78 5.40 -5.73 -15.36
N ASP A 79 5.26 -4.57 -14.71
CA ASP A 79 5.08 -3.28 -15.41
C ASP A 79 6.22 -3.00 -16.39
N GLY A 80 7.47 -3.24 -15.97
CA GLY A 80 8.63 -3.09 -16.84
C GLY A 80 8.59 -4.00 -18.07
N VAL A 81 8.21 -5.27 -17.90
CA VAL A 81 8.05 -6.23 -19.00
C VAL A 81 6.93 -5.80 -19.94
N ILE A 82 5.77 -5.40 -19.41
CA ILE A 82 4.64 -4.93 -20.25
C ILE A 82 5.02 -3.65 -20.99
N GLY A 83 5.70 -2.71 -20.34
CA GLY A 83 6.22 -1.50 -20.96
C GLY A 83 7.18 -1.79 -22.12
N LEU A 84 8.08 -2.77 -21.96
CA LEU A 84 8.97 -3.22 -23.04
C LEU A 84 8.20 -3.81 -24.23
N ILE A 85 7.15 -4.60 -23.97
CA ILE A 85 6.30 -5.18 -25.02
C ILE A 85 5.62 -4.06 -25.81
N LEU A 86 4.95 -3.13 -25.13
CA LEU A 86 4.23 -2.02 -25.77
C LEU A 86 5.16 -1.10 -26.55
N ALA A 87 6.39 -0.89 -26.08
CA ALA A 87 7.37 -0.04 -26.76
C ALA A 87 7.94 -0.67 -28.05
N ASN A 88 7.92 -2.00 -28.17
CA ASN A 88 8.60 -2.73 -29.25
C ASN A 88 7.65 -3.49 -30.19
N ILE A 89 6.35 -3.58 -29.88
CA ILE A 89 5.35 -4.22 -30.73
C ILE A 89 4.32 -3.15 -31.17
N PRO A 90 4.50 -2.51 -32.35
CA PRO A 90 3.64 -1.41 -32.80
C PRO A 90 2.16 -1.78 -33.00
N ALA A 91 1.84 -3.06 -33.11
CA ALA A 91 0.47 -3.54 -33.23
C ALA A 91 -0.28 -3.62 -31.89
N LEU A 92 0.43 -3.51 -30.76
CA LEU A 92 -0.13 -3.53 -29.41
C LEU A 92 -0.16 -2.09 -28.87
N GLU A 93 -1.24 -1.38 -29.16
CA GLU A 93 -1.54 -0.10 -28.53
C GLU A 93 -2.68 -0.27 -27.51
N LEU A 94 -2.47 0.24 -26.30
CA LEU A 94 -3.53 0.34 -25.30
C LEU A 94 -4.29 1.65 -25.48
N PRO A 95 -5.59 1.70 -25.16
CA PRO A 95 -6.40 2.92 -25.26
C PRO A 95 -6.02 3.98 -24.22
N PHE A 96 -4.99 3.73 -23.41
CA PHE A 96 -4.44 4.64 -22.41
C PHE A 96 -2.92 4.45 -22.30
N ARG A 97 -2.23 5.46 -21.75
CA ARG A 97 -0.79 5.38 -21.51
C ARG A 97 -0.52 4.43 -20.34
N TYR A 98 0.22 3.37 -20.62
CA TYR A 98 0.69 2.42 -19.62
C TYR A 98 2.02 2.88 -19.02
N GLU A 99 2.08 3.02 -17.70
CA GLU A 99 3.30 3.39 -16.98
C GLU A 99 3.66 2.34 -15.93
N VAL A 100 2.87 2.27 -14.85
CA VAL A 100 3.12 1.44 -13.67
C VAL A 100 1.81 0.84 -13.14
N PHE A 101 0.93 0.44 -14.06
CA PHE A 101 -0.45 0.10 -13.75
C PHE A 101 -0.57 -1.07 -12.76
N VAL A 102 0.20 -2.14 -12.94
CA VAL A 102 0.17 -3.31 -12.07
C VAL A 102 0.66 -2.94 -10.67
N SER A 103 1.78 -2.21 -10.56
CA SER A 103 2.31 -1.74 -9.29
C SER A 103 1.32 -0.85 -8.56
N VAL A 104 0.58 0.00 -9.26
CA VAL A 104 -0.47 0.83 -8.68
C VAL A 104 -1.58 -0.03 -8.09
N LEU A 105 -2.05 -1.07 -8.81
CA LEU A 105 -3.07 -1.97 -8.29
C LEU A 105 -2.60 -2.70 -7.02
N VAL A 106 -1.36 -3.23 -7.04
CA VAL A 106 -0.78 -3.96 -5.91
C VAL A 106 -0.54 -3.04 -4.71
N LEU A 107 -0.02 -1.83 -4.92
CA LEU A 107 0.18 -0.85 -3.85
C LEU A 107 -1.13 -0.40 -3.23
N VAL A 108 -2.16 -0.12 -4.04
CA VAL A 108 -3.48 0.27 -3.53
C VAL A 108 -4.08 -0.86 -2.69
N TRP A 109 -3.95 -2.11 -3.14
CA TRP A 109 -4.40 -3.27 -2.35
C TRP A 109 -3.67 -3.34 -1.00
N TYR A 110 -2.33 -3.26 -0.99
CA TYR A 110 -1.57 -3.28 0.26
C TYR A 110 -1.89 -2.08 1.18
N ILE A 111 -2.11 -0.89 0.63
CA ILE A 111 -2.53 0.28 1.42
C ILE A 111 -3.86 -0.03 2.12
N MET A 112 -4.82 -0.63 1.43
CA MET A 112 -6.11 -0.98 2.04
C MET A 112 -5.94 -1.99 3.18
N THR A 113 -5.15 -3.06 2.96
CA THR A 113 -4.86 -4.06 3.98
C THR A 113 -4.19 -3.45 5.22
N GLU A 114 -3.21 -2.56 5.02
CA GLU A 114 -2.53 -1.88 6.13
C GLU A 114 -3.48 -0.92 6.86
N LEU A 115 -4.39 -0.23 6.16
CA LEU A 115 -5.42 0.62 6.77
C LEU A 115 -6.41 -0.19 7.61
N GLY A 116 -6.80 -1.39 7.16
CA GLY A 116 -7.61 -2.33 7.93
C GLY A 116 -6.94 -2.68 9.25
N SER A 117 -5.69 -3.14 9.18
CA SER A 117 -4.89 -3.50 10.35
C SER A 117 -4.67 -2.32 11.33
N ILE A 118 -4.40 -1.12 10.82
CA ILE A 118 -4.30 0.10 11.66
C ILE A 118 -5.60 0.34 12.43
N VAL A 119 -6.75 0.24 11.77
CA VAL A 119 -8.06 0.49 12.40
C VAL A 119 -8.36 -0.53 13.49
N GLU A 120 -7.95 -1.78 13.32
CA GLU A 120 -8.03 -2.81 14.36
C GLU A 120 -7.12 -2.49 15.54
N ASN A 121 -5.84 -2.18 15.28
CA ASN A 121 -4.84 -1.85 16.29
C ASN A 121 -5.24 -0.61 17.11
N VAL A 122 -5.72 0.44 16.44
CA VAL A 122 -6.21 1.67 17.09
C VAL A 122 -7.45 1.40 17.95
N GLY A 123 -8.34 0.50 17.51
CA GLY A 123 -9.44 0.01 18.34
C GLY A 123 -8.98 -0.73 19.59
N ALA A 124 -7.99 -1.61 19.44
CA ALA A 124 -7.38 -2.36 20.54
C ALA A 124 -6.65 -1.44 21.55
N LEU A 125 -6.20 -0.26 21.11
CA LEU A 125 -5.66 0.80 21.98
C LEU A 125 -6.75 1.60 22.73
N GLY A 126 -8.03 1.40 22.39
CA GLY A 126 -9.17 2.03 23.06
C GLY A 126 -9.59 3.37 22.46
N ALA A 127 -9.07 3.75 21.29
CA ALA A 127 -9.52 4.94 20.59
C ALA A 127 -10.92 4.72 19.99
N PRO A 128 -11.83 5.72 20.04
CA PRO A 128 -13.16 5.62 19.46
C PRO A 128 -13.07 5.71 17.94
N VAL A 129 -12.96 4.56 17.26
CA VAL A 129 -13.00 4.50 15.78
C VAL A 129 -14.45 4.41 15.31
N PRO A 130 -14.94 5.32 14.44
CA PRO A 130 -16.30 5.25 13.91
C PRO A 130 -16.59 3.93 13.20
N ALA A 131 -17.75 3.33 13.49
CA ALA A 131 -18.15 2.05 12.91
C ALA A 131 -18.28 2.12 11.37
N TRP A 132 -18.66 3.27 10.82
CA TRP A 132 -18.76 3.46 9.36
C TRP A 132 -17.39 3.34 8.68
N LEU A 133 -16.31 3.80 9.33
CA LEU A 133 -14.95 3.75 8.76
C LEU A 133 -14.45 2.31 8.69
N ARG A 134 -14.64 1.53 9.77
CA ARG A 134 -14.35 0.09 9.81
C ARG A 134 -15.08 -0.65 8.68
N LYS A 135 -16.38 -0.38 8.53
CA LYS A 135 -17.20 -1.01 7.48
C LYS A 135 -16.77 -0.61 6.08
N ALA A 136 -16.41 0.66 5.86
CA ALA A 136 -15.96 1.13 4.57
C ALA A 136 -14.67 0.43 4.13
N ILE A 137 -13.68 0.30 5.03
CA ILE A 137 -12.41 -0.38 4.71
C ILE A 137 -12.65 -1.87 4.43
N ALA A 138 -13.40 -2.56 5.28
CA ALA A 138 -13.71 -3.98 5.06
C ALA A 138 -14.50 -4.23 3.76
N ALA A 139 -15.41 -3.33 3.39
CA ALA A 139 -16.14 -3.42 2.12
C ALA A 139 -15.21 -3.22 0.92
N LEU A 140 -14.23 -2.30 1.02
CA LEU A 140 -13.23 -2.11 -0.02
C LEU A 140 -12.35 -3.36 -0.17
N GLU A 141 -11.82 -3.91 0.92
CA GLU A 141 -10.98 -5.13 0.92
C GLU A 141 -11.73 -6.30 0.27
N SER A 142 -12.93 -6.62 0.75
CA SER A 142 -13.75 -7.70 0.20
C SER A 142 -14.13 -7.51 -1.27
N THR A 143 -14.32 -6.27 -1.72
CA THR A 143 -14.60 -5.98 -3.13
C THR A 143 -13.37 -6.24 -4.00
N VAL A 144 -12.17 -5.87 -3.53
CA VAL A 144 -10.94 -6.11 -4.28
C VAL A 144 -10.58 -7.59 -4.28
N ASP A 145 -10.67 -8.28 -3.15
CA ASP A 145 -10.41 -9.71 -3.05
C ASP A 145 -11.40 -10.50 -3.92
N GLY A 146 -12.70 -10.18 -3.84
CA GLY A 146 -13.72 -10.81 -4.68
C GLY A 146 -13.58 -10.51 -6.18
N ALA A 147 -12.96 -9.38 -6.56
CA ALA A 147 -12.58 -9.12 -7.94
C ALA A 147 -11.38 -9.98 -8.36
N GLY A 148 -10.40 -10.17 -7.47
CA GLY A 148 -9.26 -11.07 -7.66
C GLY A 148 -9.69 -12.53 -7.86
N ASP A 149 -10.60 -13.04 -7.02
CA ASP A 149 -11.12 -14.40 -7.11
C ASP A 149 -11.84 -14.66 -8.44
N LYS A 150 -12.63 -13.68 -8.91
CA LYS A 150 -13.30 -13.76 -10.23
C LYS A 150 -12.34 -13.72 -11.41
N LEU A 151 -11.18 -13.10 -11.25
CA LEU A 151 -10.10 -13.11 -12.25
C LEU A 151 -9.27 -14.41 -12.20
N GLY A 152 -9.17 -15.04 -11.02
CA GLY A 152 -8.50 -16.32 -10.80
C GLY A 152 -9.32 -17.55 -11.20
N GLY A 153 -10.64 -17.41 -11.31
CA GLY A 153 -11.58 -18.43 -11.78
C GLY A 153 -11.94 -19.48 -10.73
N ASP A 154 -13.23 -19.82 -10.68
CA ASP A 154 -13.80 -20.99 -9.98
C ASP A 154 -12.98 -22.26 -10.25
N GLN A 155 -12.11 -22.65 -9.32
CA GLN A 155 -11.50 -23.99 -9.31
C GLN A 155 -12.33 -24.98 -8.48
N ASN A 156 -13.66 -24.91 -8.56
CA ASN A 156 -14.55 -25.89 -7.94
C ASN A 156 -15.76 -26.22 -8.84
N GLU A 157 -15.53 -26.45 -10.13
CA GLU A 157 -16.45 -27.25 -10.94
C GLU A 157 -15.64 -28.20 -11.84
N GLU A 158 -15.23 -29.35 -11.30
CA GLU A 158 -15.32 -30.63 -12.00
C GLU A 158 -15.26 -31.79 -11.00
N LYS A 159 -16.10 -32.79 -11.28
CA LYS A 159 -16.60 -33.88 -10.44
C LYS A 159 -15.56 -34.87 -9.90
#